data_AF-A0A818GW49-F1
#
_entry.id   AF-A0A818GW49-F1
#
_cell.length_a   1.000
_cell.length_b   1.000
_cell.length_c   1.000
_cell.angle_alpha   90.00
_cell.angle_beta   90.00
_cell.angle_gamma   90.00
#
_symmetry.space_group_name_H-M   'P 1'
#
loop_
_entity.id
_entity.type
_entity.pdbx_description
1 polymer ?
#
loop_
_entity_poly.entity_id
_entity_poly.type
_entity_poly.pdbx_seq_one_letter_code
_entity_poly.pdbx_strand_id
1 'polypeptide(L)'
;MFCETRSERTVEVYNKFRKLNAKKDAEPSASVVPKNALSVAKERQGTCCICNDINLTLVNLSKKCTHEAGCCVPCHSQTISNGITGKGIHRFECPMPTCNVEFEPSEYYHLLDTRLTDLVDKLLLNKYLESSEEFRWCKSTKGCGAGQLVENYRDLLGYYTCHACDQQLCFRHSFEWHKGYTCDEFDQERAQNPDLASDATVLAFTKQCPNQACRTPIMKFEGCDVMACCRYGTHACSDSKGKCDHGGKNYCGQRFCWKCLGKIDVDKKAGSYVRHCNQNCEYATLNH
;
A
#
# COMPACT_ATOMS: atom_id res chain seq x y z
N MET A 1 34.52 -10.57 15.95
CA MET A 1 34.06 -11.59 14.98
C MET A 1 32.84 -12.23 15.60
N PHE A 2 31.59 -12.08 15.16
CA PHE A 2 31.03 -11.74 13.86
C PHE A 2 29.92 -10.70 14.02
N CYS A 3 29.93 -9.68 13.16
CA CYS A 3 28.81 -8.77 12.95
C CYS A 3 28.18 -9.22 11.64
N GLU A 4 27.23 -10.15 11.70
CA GLU A 4 26.33 -10.43 10.59
C GLU A 4 25.25 -9.36 10.60
N THR A 5 25.04 -8.73 9.44
CA THR A 5 24.31 -7.47 9.38
C THR A 5 22.81 -7.73 9.48
N ARG A 6 22.15 -7.09 10.46
CA ARG A 6 20.72 -7.20 10.79
C ARG A 6 19.73 -6.88 9.65
N SER A 7 20.21 -6.49 8.46
CA SER A 7 19.41 -6.38 7.23
C SER A 7 19.17 -7.73 6.53
N GLU A 8 19.97 -8.75 6.87
CA GLU A 8 19.92 -10.08 6.25
C GLU A 8 18.64 -10.84 6.63
N ARG A 9 18.07 -10.60 7.81
CA ARG A 9 16.87 -11.32 8.29
C ARG A 9 15.57 -10.93 7.56
N THR A 10 15.40 -9.65 7.21
CA THR A 10 14.24 -9.19 6.44
C THR A 10 14.32 -9.69 4.98
N VAL A 11 15.54 -9.73 4.45
CA VAL A 11 15.86 -10.33 3.15
C VAL A 11 15.67 -11.84 3.18
N GLU A 12 16.00 -12.53 4.28
CA GLU A 12 15.71 -13.94 4.47
C GLU A 12 14.21 -14.25 4.51
N VAL A 13 13.40 -13.43 5.21
CA VAL A 13 11.94 -13.61 5.24
C VAL A 13 11.33 -13.35 3.85
N TYR A 14 11.78 -12.31 3.15
CA TYR A 14 11.40 -12.03 1.76
C TYR A 14 11.82 -13.17 0.81
N ASN A 15 13.05 -13.68 0.94
CA ASN A 15 13.54 -14.81 0.15
C ASN A 15 12.86 -16.12 0.52
N LYS A 16 12.43 -16.31 1.77
CA LYS A 16 11.68 -17.48 2.22
C LYS A 16 10.25 -17.44 1.71
N PHE A 17 9.59 -16.27 1.70
CA PHE A 17 8.31 -16.05 1.03
C PHE A 17 8.43 -16.32 -0.48
N ARG A 18 9.46 -15.76 -1.14
CA ARG A 18 9.75 -16.01 -2.56
C ARG A 18 10.04 -17.48 -2.86
N LYS A 19 10.79 -18.19 -2.00
CA LYS A 19 11.06 -19.64 -2.11
C LYS A 19 9.83 -20.50 -1.82
N LEU A 20 8.95 -20.10 -0.91
CA LEU A 20 7.70 -20.82 -0.62
C LEU A 20 6.73 -20.71 -1.80
N ASN A 21 6.71 -19.56 -2.48
CA ASN A 21 5.94 -19.37 -3.71
C ASN A 21 6.62 -20.01 -4.93
N ALA A 22 7.96 -20.01 -5.01
CA ALA A 22 8.70 -20.70 -6.08
C ALA A 22 8.68 -22.23 -5.96
N LYS A 23 8.57 -22.81 -4.76
CA LYS A 23 8.50 -24.27 -4.56
C LYS A 23 7.17 -24.91 -4.96
N LYS A 24 6.16 -24.11 -5.36
CA LYS A 24 4.96 -24.64 -6.03
C LYS A 24 5.17 -24.86 -7.53
N ASP A 25 6.25 -24.32 -8.10
CA ASP A 25 6.63 -24.49 -9.49
C ASP A 25 8.06 -25.07 -9.55
N ALA A 26 8.16 -26.40 -9.53
CA ALA A 26 9.42 -27.05 -9.89
C ALA A 26 9.64 -26.88 -11.41
N GLU A 27 10.61 -26.05 -11.79
CA GLU A 27 11.13 -25.91 -13.16
C GLU A 27 11.76 -27.22 -13.69
N PRO A 28 11.93 -27.31 -15.01
CA PRO A 28 13.25 -27.61 -15.51
C PRO A 28 13.80 -26.51 -16.41
N SER A 29 15.01 -26.09 -16.04
CA SER A 29 16.14 -25.67 -16.89
C SER A 29 15.90 -24.67 -18.03
N ALA A 30 16.44 -23.47 -17.80
CA ALA A 30 17.07 -22.57 -18.76
C ALA A 30 16.91 -22.91 -20.26
N SER A 31 15.89 -22.31 -20.87
CA SER A 31 15.94 -21.87 -22.26
C SER A 31 15.27 -20.51 -22.35
N VAL A 32 15.88 -19.60 -23.11
CA VAL A 32 15.43 -18.22 -23.29
C VAL A 32 14.08 -18.25 -24.01
N VAL A 33 12.97 -18.05 -23.27
CA VAL A 33 11.63 -17.96 -23.85
C VAL A 33 11.30 -16.49 -24.21
N PRO A 34 10.86 -16.18 -25.44
CA PRO A 34 10.50 -14.82 -25.84
C PRO A 34 9.22 -14.36 -25.13
N LYS A 35 9.15 -13.06 -24.80
CA LYS A 35 8.15 -12.37 -23.98
C LYS A 35 6.67 -12.38 -24.44
N ASN A 36 6.21 -13.26 -25.34
CA ASN A 36 4.92 -13.08 -26.02
C ASN A 36 3.96 -14.30 -26.07
N ALA A 37 3.97 -15.21 -25.10
CA ALA A 37 2.91 -16.22 -24.99
C ALA A 37 2.10 -15.99 -23.70
N LEU A 38 0.93 -15.34 -23.82
CA LEU A 38 -0.05 -15.33 -22.74
C LEU A 38 -0.55 -16.76 -22.51
N SER A 39 -0.37 -17.29 -21.30
CA SER A 39 -0.91 -18.60 -20.93
C SER A 39 -2.41 -18.49 -20.60
N VAL A 40 -3.24 -18.43 -21.64
CA VAL A 40 -4.71 -18.36 -21.50
C VAL A 40 -5.32 -19.76 -21.57
N ALA A 41 -6.44 -19.97 -20.86
CA ALA A 41 -7.08 -21.28 -20.78
C ALA A 41 -7.92 -21.62 -22.02
N LYS A 42 -8.57 -20.61 -22.61
CA LYS A 42 -9.36 -20.70 -23.85
C LYS A 42 -9.27 -19.36 -24.58
N GLU A 43 -9.25 -19.39 -25.91
CA GLU A 43 -9.27 -18.21 -26.76
C GLU A 43 -10.27 -18.35 -27.92
N ARG A 44 -10.85 -17.23 -28.37
CA ARG A 44 -11.63 -17.15 -29.62
C ARG A 44 -11.62 -15.73 -30.17
N GLN A 45 -11.94 -15.57 -31.45
CA GLN A 45 -12.21 -14.24 -32.01
C GLN A 45 -13.67 -13.84 -31.79
N GLY A 46 -13.91 -12.56 -31.50
CA GLY A 46 -15.26 -12.04 -31.39
C GLY A 46 -15.34 -10.61 -30.85
N THR A 47 -16.54 -10.25 -30.38
CA THR A 47 -16.83 -8.96 -29.75
C THR A 47 -16.63 -9.05 -28.25
N CYS A 48 -15.90 -8.10 -27.67
CA CYS A 48 -15.66 -8.06 -26.23
C CYS A 48 -16.91 -7.62 -25.46
N CYS A 49 -17.28 -8.35 -24.41
CA CYS A 49 -18.44 -8.04 -23.57
C CYS A 49 -18.30 -6.78 -22.69
N ILE A 50 -17.09 -6.21 -22.55
CA ILE A 50 -16.84 -5.01 -21.73
C ILE A 50 -16.70 -3.77 -22.61
N CYS A 51 -15.77 -3.76 -23.56
CA CYS A 51 -15.54 -2.58 -24.41
C CYS A 51 -16.41 -2.53 -25.67
N ASN A 52 -17.13 -3.61 -26.01
CA ASN A 52 -17.93 -3.75 -27.24
C ASN A 52 -17.15 -3.62 -28.56
N ASP A 53 -15.81 -3.63 -28.52
CA ASP A 53 -14.99 -3.69 -29.72
C ASP A 53 -15.10 -5.06 -30.40
N ILE A 54 -15.02 -5.04 -31.73
CA ILE A 54 -15.18 -6.21 -32.60
C ILE A 54 -13.82 -6.77 -33.06
N ASN A 55 -13.82 -8.00 -33.56
CA ASN A 55 -12.64 -8.68 -34.11
C ASN A 55 -11.45 -8.76 -33.13
N LEU A 56 -11.73 -8.91 -31.84
CA LEU A 56 -10.71 -9.05 -30.81
C LEU A 56 -10.48 -10.52 -30.46
N THR A 57 -9.26 -10.83 -30.02
CA THR A 57 -8.97 -12.07 -29.32
C THR A 57 -9.54 -12.00 -27.90
N LEU A 58 -10.56 -12.80 -27.64
CA LEU A 58 -11.21 -12.96 -26.36
C LEU A 58 -10.59 -14.15 -25.64
N VAL A 59 -10.40 -14.02 -24.32
CA VAL A 59 -9.70 -15.02 -23.51
C VAL A 59 -10.46 -15.34 -22.22
N ASN A 60 -10.31 -16.60 -21.78
CA ASN A 60 -10.53 -16.98 -20.38
C ASN A 60 -9.19 -17.12 -19.68
N LEU A 61 -8.99 -16.39 -18.58
CA LEU A 61 -7.76 -16.48 -17.79
C LEU A 61 -7.71 -17.77 -16.99
N SER A 62 -8.81 -18.12 -16.32
CA SER A 62 -8.86 -19.34 -15.51
C SER A 62 -9.33 -20.55 -16.31
N LYS A 63 -8.68 -21.69 -16.07
CA LYS A 63 -9.13 -23.01 -16.56
C LYS A 63 -10.44 -23.45 -15.93
N LYS A 64 -10.83 -22.84 -14.80
CA LYS A 64 -12.10 -23.11 -14.09
C LYS A 64 -13.31 -22.47 -14.80
N CYS A 65 -13.10 -21.58 -15.76
CA CYS A 65 -14.17 -20.98 -16.56
C CYS A 65 -14.79 -22.00 -17.54
N THR A 66 -16.06 -22.34 -17.34
CA THR A 66 -16.81 -23.28 -18.18
C THR A 66 -17.49 -22.63 -19.38
N HIS A 67 -17.61 -21.30 -19.41
CA HIS A 67 -18.20 -20.53 -20.51
C HIS A 67 -17.20 -20.29 -21.66
N GLU A 68 -17.71 -19.82 -22.80
CA GLU A 68 -16.89 -19.33 -23.91
C GLU A 68 -16.14 -18.05 -23.55
N ALA A 69 -15.00 -17.81 -24.19
CA ALA A 69 -14.21 -16.61 -23.98
C ALA A 69 -14.95 -15.35 -24.47
N GLY A 70 -15.25 -14.44 -23.55
CA GLY A 70 -16.08 -13.25 -23.82
C GLY A 70 -15.37 -11.91 -23.65
N CYS A 71 -14.19 -11.88 -23.04
CA CYS A 71 -13.50 -10.63 -22.67
C CYS A 71 -12.10 -10.58 -23.28
N CYS A 72 -11.69 -9.41 -23.79
CA CYS A 72 -10.35 -9.23 -24.34
C CYS A 72 -9.30 -9.02 -23.23
N VAL A 73 -8.04 -9.28 -23.56
CA VAL A 73 -6.91 -9.14 -22.63
C VAL A 73 -6.81 -7.73 -22.01
N PRO A 74 -6.94 -6.62 -22.78
CA PRO A 74 -6.91 -5.27 -22.19
C PRO A 74 -7.99 -5.03 -21.13
N CYS A 75 -9.21 -5.51 -21.37
CA CYS A 75 -10.32 -5.37 -20.42
C CYS A 75 -10.12 -6.22 -19.15
N HIS A 76 -9.52 -7.40 -19.26
CA HIS A 76 -9.07 -8.17 -18.10
C HIS A 76 -8.00 -7.41 -17.30
N SER A 77 -6.94 -6.94 -17.96
CA SER A 77 -5.86 -6.19 -17.32
C SER A 77 -6.37 -4.94 -16.61
N GLN A 78 -7.30 -4.20 -17.23
CA GLN A 78 -7.91 -3.02 -16.63
C GLN A 78 -8.77 -3.37 -15.40
N THR A 79 -9.58 -4.43 -15.48
CA THR A 79 -10.42 -4.90 -14.36
C THR A 79 -9.55 -5.29 -13.17
N ILE A 80 -8.49 -6.06 -13.40
CA ILE A 80 -7.53 -6.47 -12.36
C ILE A 80 -6.82 -5.23 -11.79
N SER A 81 -6.33 -4.35 -12.65
CA SER A 81 -5.63 -3.12 -12.23
C SER A 81 -6.51 -2.22 -11.36
N ASN A 82 -7.80 -2.09 -11.70
CA ASN A 82 -8.77 -1.32 -10.92
C ASN A 82 -9.06 -1.95 -9.55
N GLY A 83 -8.99 -3.28 -9.45
CA GLY A 83 -9.12 -4.00 -8.17
C GLY A 83 -7.85 -3.95 -7.30
N ILE A 84 -6.73 -3.43 -7.81
CA ILE A 84 -5.52 -3.16 -7.03
C ILE A 84 -5.58 -1.71 -6.56
N THR A 85 -5.87 -1.52 -5.28
CA THR A 85 -5.87 -0.19 -4.67
C THR A 85 -4.72 -0.05 -3.69
N GLY A 86 -4.37 1.18 -3.34
CA GLY A 86 -3.43 1.42 -2.25
C GLY A 86 -3.90 0.89 -0.88
N LYS A 87 -5.20 0.56 -0.75
CA LYS A 87 -5.82 0.01 0.47
C LYS A 87 -5.66 -1.51 0.60
N GLY A 88 -5.42 -2.19 -0.52
CA GLY A 88 -5.49 -3.63 -0.58
C GLY A 88 -5.87 -4.15 -1.97
N ILE A 89 -5.89 -5.48 -2.06
CA ILE A 89 -6.21 -6.23 -3.26
C ILE A 89 -7.63 -6.77 -3.11
N HIS A 90 -8.52 -6.39 -4.01
CA HIS A 90 -9.85 -7.00 -4.09
C HIS A 90 -9.75 -8.41 -4.70
N ARG A 91 -10.75 -9.26 -4.43
CA ARG A 91 -10.86 -10.54 -5.13
C ARG A 91 -11.06 -10.26 -6.62
N PHE A 92 -10.23 -10.88 -7.45
CA PHE A 92 -10.36 -10.76 -8.90
C PHE A 92 -11.25 -11.88 -9.39
N GLU A 93 -12.38 -11.54 -10.00
CA GLU A 93 -13.34 -12.51 -10.51
C GLU A 93 -13.44 -12.39 -12.03
N CYS A 94 -13.93 -13.47 -12.67
CA CYS A 94 -14.23 -13.45 -14.08
C CYS A 94 -15.22 -12.31 -14.41
N PRO A 95 -14.94 -11.45 -15.40
CA PRO A 95 -15.80 -10.33 -15.73
C PRO A 95 -17.11 -10.74 -16.44
N MET A 96 -17.29 -12.03 -16.74
CA MET A 96 -18.52 -12.52 -17.35
C MET A 96 -19.65 -12.57 -16.32
N PRO A 97 -20.83 -11.97 -16.57
CA PRO A 97 -21.94 -11.94 -15.60
C PRO A 97 -22.43 -13.32 -15.12
N THR A 98 -22.17 -14.36 -15.91
CA THR A 98 -22.55 -15.75 -15.62
C THR A 98 -21.44 -16.55 -14.92
N CYS A 99 -20.33 -15.91 -14.52
CA CYS A 99 -19.16 -16.57 -13.96
C CYS A 99 -18.58 -15.82 -12.77
N ASN A 100 -18.52 -16.48 -11.61
CA ASN A 100 -17.93 -15.94 -10.38
C ASN A 100 -16.62 -16.66 -10.02
N VAL A 101 -15.89 -17.14 -11.02
CA VAL A 101 -14.59 -17.80 -10.78
C VAL A 101 -13.59 -16.75 -10.32
N GLU A 102 -13.07 -16.94 -9.10
CA GLU A 102 -11.96 -16.13 -8.57
C GLU A 102 -10.64 -16.57 -9.19
N PHE A 103 -9.84 -15.59 -9.64
CA PHE A 103 -8.55 -15.80 -10.26
C PHE A 103 -7.45 -16.04 -9.22
N GLU A 104 -6.62 -17.03 -9.48
CA GLU A 104 -5.40 -17.27 -8.71
C GLU A 104 -4.28 -16.31 -9.14
N PRO A 105 -3.32 -15.98 -8.25
CA PRO A 105 -2.16 -15.16 -8.58
C PRO A 105 -1.47 -15.53 -9.90
N SER A 106 -1.22 -16.82 -10.13
CA SER A 106 -0.61 -17.32 -11.36
C SER A 106 -1.40 -16.97 -12.64
N GLU A 107 -2.72 -16.78 -12.53
CA GLU A 107 -3.62 -16.53 -13.66
C GLU A 107 -3.68 -15.05 -14.07
N TYR A 108 -3.27 -14.10 -13.21
CA TYR A 108 -3.34 -12.66 -13.52
C TYR A 108 -2.01 -11.91 -13.42
N TYR A 109 -0.97 -12.46 -12.77
CA TYR A 109 0.31 -11.76 -12.60
C TYR A 109 0.95 -11.33 -13.92
N HIS A 110 0.77 -12.11 -14.99
CA HIS A 110 1.29 -11.79 -16.32
C HIS A 110 0.60 -10.58 -16.98
N LEU A 111 -0.54 -10.14 -16.44
CA LEU A 111 -1.29 -8.95 -16.92
C LEU A 111 -0.92 -7.67 -16.17
N LEU A 112 -0.08 -7.78 -15.14
CA LEU A 112 0.35 -6.65 -14.32
C LEU A 112 1.61 -6.01 -14.91
N ASP A 113 1.63 -4.67 -14.89
CA ASP A 113 2.87 -3.94 -15.13
C ASP A 113 3.81 -4.06 -13.91
N THR A 114 5.08 -3.71 -14.08
CA THR A 114 6.10 -3.82 -13.02
C THR A 114 5.70 -3.09 -11.73
N ARG A 115 5.06 -1.92 -11.84
CA ARG A 115 4.66 -1.11 -10.69
C ARG A 115 3.51 -1.76 -9.93
N LEU A 116 2.55 -2.36 -10.63
CA LEU A 116 1.43 -3.08 -10.03
C LEU A 116 1.88 -4.40 -9.43
N THR A 117 2.81 -5.12 -10.06
CA THR A 117 3.41 -6.33 -9.49
C THR A 117 4.09 -6.03 -8.15
N ASP A 118 4.94 -5.00 -8.11
CA ASP A 118 5.61 -4.58 -6.87
C ASP A 118 4.61 -4.21 -5.77
N LEU A 119 3.50 -3.56 -6.14
CA LEU A 119 2.45 -3.19 -5.21
C LEU A 119 1.70 -4.41 -4.67
N VAL A 120 1.33 -5.35 -5.55
CA VAL A 120 0.65 -6.59 -5.18
C VAL A 120 1.53 -7.43 -4.26
N ASP A 121 2.81 -7.61 -4.61
CA ASP A 121 3.77 -8.35 -3.80
C ASP A 121 3.90 -7.75 -2.39
N LYS A 122 4.03 -6.42 -2.30
CA LYS A 122 4.07 -5.70 -1.02
C LYS A 122 2.80 -5.92 -0.21
N LEU A 123 1.63 -5.81 -0.82
CA LEU A 123 0.34 -5.97 -0.13
C LEU A 123 0.14 -7.41 0.37
N LEU A 124 0.50 -8.41 -0.43
CA LEU A 124 0.43 -9.82 -0.02
C LEU A 124 1.42 -10.16 1.09
N LEU A 125 2.65 -9.64 0.99
CA LEU A 125 3.65 -9.79 2.05
C LEU A 125 3.18 -9.15 3.35
N ASN A 126 2.66 -7.93 3.29
CA ASN A 126 2.13 -7.23 4.45
C ASN A 126 1.01 -8.02 5.12
N LYS A 127 0.04 -8.52 4.34
CA LYS A 127 -1.05 -9.36 4.85
C LYS A 127 -0.55 -10.65 5.48
N TYR A 128 0.49 -11.27 4.90
CA TYR A 128 1.11 -12.45 5.47
C TYR A 128 1.80 -12.14 6.81
N LEU A 129 2.57 -11.05 6.88
CA LEU A 129 3.23 -10.62 8.10
C LEU A 129 2.23 -10.25 9.20
N GLU A 130 1.15 -9.55 8.86
CA GLU A 130 0.06 -9.19 9.77
C GLU A 130 -0.65 -10.40 10.38
N SER A 131 -0.60 -11.57 9.73
CA SER A 131 -1.13 -12.80 10.31
C SER A 131 -0.29 -13.36 11.46
N SER A 132 0.95 -12.88 11.62
CA SER A 132 1.86 -13.30 12.67
C SER A 132 1.63 -12.52 13.97
N GLU A 133 1.46 -13.24 15.08
CA GLU A 133 1.22 -12.62 16.41
C GLU A 133 2.37 -11.72 16.89
N GLU A 134 3.59 -11.98 16.43
CA GLU A 134 4.82 -11.25 16.75
C GLU A 134 5.02 -10.00 15.89
N PHE A 135 4.30 -9.84 14.77
CA PHE A 135 4.52 -8.74 13.84
C PHE A 135 3.77 -7.46 14.23
N ARG A 136 4.43 -6.31 14.18
CA ARG A 136 3.81 -5.01 14.48
C ARG A 136 4.23 -3.93 13.48
N TRP A 137 3.27 -3.10 13.09
CA TRP A 137 3.49 -1.85 12.36
C TRP A 137 3.79 -0.71 13.33
N CYS A 138 4.82 0.08 13.01
CA CYS A 138 5.14 1.30 13.73
C CYS A 138 4.16 2.42 13.35
N LYS A 139 3.19 2.69 14.23
CA LYS A 139 2.25 3.82 14.10
C LYS A 139 2.71 5.05 14.88
N SER A 140 4.02 5.33 14.86
CA SER A 140 4.55 6.55 15.45
C SER A 140 3.91 7.78 14.80
N THR A 141 3.59 8.80 15.61
CA THR A 141 3.11 10.12 15.18
C THR A 141 4.07 10.83 14.21
N LYS A 142 5.37 10.44 14.21
CA LYS A 142 6.38 10.91 13.26
C LYS A 142 6.26 10.29 11.87
N GLY A 143 5.35 9.32 11.68
CA GLY A 143 5.00 8.82 10.37
C GLY A 143 5.90 7.74 9.79
N CYS A 144 6.57 6.97 10.65
CA CYS A 144 7.52 5.91 10.28
C CYS A 144 6.90 4.83 9.38
N GLY A 145 5.88 4.12 9.87
CA GLY A 145 5.20 3.06 9.10
C GLY A 145 6.04 1.82 8.81
N ALA A 146 7.21 1.67 9.45
CA ALA A 146 8.02 0.46 9.34
C ALA A 146 7.35 -0.73 10.06
N GLY A 147 7.44 -1.92 9.48
CA GLY A 147 6.98 -3.18 10.10
C GLY A 147 8.14 -3.94 10.71
N GLN A 148 7.92 -4.64 11.82
CA GLN A 148 8.94 -5.49 12.43
C GLN A 148 8.35 -6.68 13.17
N LEU A 149 9.11 -7.76 13.24
CA LEU A 149 8.86 -8.86 14.17
C LEU A 149 9.42 -8.47 15.53
N VAL A 150 8.58 -8.59 16.56
CA VAL A 150 8.97 -8.27 17.93
C VAL A 150 9.39 -9.55 18.64
N GLU A 151 10.69 -9.68 18.91
CA GLU A 151 11.25 -10.82 19.63
C GLU A 151 10.70 -10.88 21.07
N ASN A 152 10.53 -12.11 21.59
CA ASN A 152 10.02 -12.38 22.94
C ASN A 152 8.69 -11.70 23.25
N TYR A 153 7.80 -11.58 22.26
CA TYR A 153 6.54 -10.85 22.39
C TYR A 153 5.65 -11.32 23.55
N ARG A 154 5.80 -12.57 23.99
CA ARG A 154 5.08 -13.17 25.12
C ARG A 154 5.59 -12.69 26.48
N ASP A 155 6.85 -12.26 26.55
CA ASP A 155 7.51 -11.80 27.78
C ASP A 155 7.63 -10.27 27.86
N LEU A 156 7.06 -9.55 26.88
CA LEU A 156 7.10 -8.10 26.88
C LEU A 156 6.26 -7.53 28.01
N LEU A 157 6.88 -6.62 28.78
CA LEU A 157 6.24 -5.81 29.82
C LEU A 157 5.30 -4.70 29.25
N GLY A 158 4.91 -4.82 27.98
CA GLY A 158 3.89 -3.97 27.35
C GLY A 158 4.35 -3.12 26.16
N TYR A 159 5.66 -2.92 25.94
CA TYR A 159 6.17 -2.08 24.85
C TYR A 159 7.31 -2.70 24.05
N TYR A 160 7.54 -2.19 22.85
CA TYR A 160 8.66 -2.51 21.99
C TYR A 160 9.25 -1.24 21.37
N THR A 161 10.52 -1.29 20.97
CA THR A 161 11.19 -0.17 20.29
C THR A 161 11.21 -0.41 18.79
N CYS A 162 10.77 0.59 18.01
CA CYS A 162 10.83 0.51 16.54
C CYS A 162 12.28 0.59 16.05
N HIS A 163 12.73 -0.38 15.25
CA HIS A 163 14.09 -0.43 14.71
C HIS A 163 14.44 0.72 13.75
N ALA A 164 13.44 1.38 13.16
CA ALA A 164 13.64 2.40 12.13
C ALA A 164 13.61 3.84 12.67
N CYS A 165 12.93 4.08 13.80
CA CYS A 165 12.76 5.43 14.35
C CYS A 165 12.98 5.54 15.86
N ASP A 166 13.37 4.44 16.51
CA ASP A 166 13.68 4.31 17.94
C ASP A 166 12.54 4.73 18.89
N GLN A 167 11.31 4.85 18.37
CA GLN A 167 10.14 5.16 19.20
C GLN A 167 9.67 3.94 19.97
N GLN A 168 9.33 4.15 21.24
CA GLN A 168 8.70 3.16 22.10
C GLN A 168 7.20 3.10 21.81
N LEU A 169 6.71 1.92 21.48
CA LEU A 169 5.32 1.68 21.11
C LEU A 169 4.73 0.60 22.00
N CYS A 170 3.47 0.76 22.39
CA CYS A 170 2.71 -0.29 23.06
C CYS A 170 2.55 -1.50 22.11
N PHE A 171 2.84 -2.70 22.60
CA PHE A 171 2.73 -3.92 21.80
C PHE A 171 1.28 -4.28 21.46
N ARG A 172 0.34 -4.09 22.41
CA ARG A 172 -1.09 -4.36 22.20
C ARG A 172 -1.72 -3.33 21.27
N HIS A 173 -1.45 -2.05 21.50
CA HIS A 173 -2.13 -1.00 20.77
C HIS A 173 -1.40 -0.49 19.51
N SER A 174 -0.11 -0.81 19.38
CA SER A 174 0.75 -0.42 18.25
C SER A 174 0.92 1.09 18.03
N PHE A 175 0.67 1.93 19.03
CA PHE A 175 0.95 3.38 19.04
C PHE A 175 1.90 3.74 20.19
N GLU A 176 2.18 5.03 20.37
CA GLU A 176 3.07 5.57 21.42
C GLU A 176 2.85 4.93 22.80
N TRP A 177 3.96 4.59 23.47
CA TRP A 177 3.92 3.90 24.75
C TRP A 177 3.31 4.77 25.85
N HIS A 178 2.25 4.28 26.48
CA HIS A 178 1.56 4.93 27.60
C HIS A 178 2.24 4.59 28.94
N LYS A 179 3.39 5.24 29.20
CA LYS A 179 4.18 5.03 30.41
C LYS A 179 3.33 5.33 31.66
N GLY A 180 3.27 4.38 32.59
CA GLY A 180 2.55 4.52 33.86
C GLY A 180 1.10 4.01 33.86
N TYR A 181 0.60 3.54 32.72
CA TYR A 181 -0.71 2.89 32.60
C TYR A 181 -0.55 1.46 32.06
N THR A 182 -1.31 0.53 32.62
CA THR A 182 -1.57 -0.75 31.95
C THR A 182 -2.42 -0.52 30.70
N CYS A 183 -2.47 -1.50 29.78
CA CYS A 183 -3.29 -1.37 28.58
C CYS A 183 -4.78 -1.18 28.92
N ASP A 184 -5.27 -1.88 29.94
CA ASP A 184 -6.68 -1.82 30.31
C ASP A 184 -7.03 -0.51 31.04
N GLU A 185 -6.14 0.01 31.90
CA GLU A 185 -6.30 1.34 32.48
C GLU A 185 -6.27 2.43 31.40
N PHE A 186 -5.38 2.31 30.42
CA PHE A 186 -5.32 3.22 29.29
C PHE A 186 -6.59 3.19 28.43
N ASP A 187 -7.17 2.01 28.21
CA ASP A 187 -8.44 1.85 27.49
C ASP A 187 -9.62 2.44 28.27
N GLN A 188 -9.66 2.25 29.60
CA GLN A 188 -10.68 2.85 30.47
C GLN A 188 -10.56 4.38 30.52
N GLU A 189 -9.35 4.91 30.65
CA GLU A 189 -9.08 6.35 30.64
C GLU A 189 -9.52 6.96 29.30
N ARG A 190 -9.23 6.30 28.17
CA ARG A 190 -9.73 6.72 26.85
C ARG A 190 -11.25 6.69 26.74
N ALA A 191 -11.90 5.69 27.33
CA ALA A 191 -13.36 5.59 27.31
C ALA A 191 -14.04 6.68 28.16
N GLN A 192 -13.42 7.08 29.26
CA GLN A 192 -13.94 8.09 30.19
C GLN A 192 -13.61 9.53 29.77
N ASN A 193 -12.52 9.73 29.04
CA ASN A 193 -12.08 11.02 28.49
C ASN A 193 -12.06 10.98 26.94
N PRO A 194 -13.18 11.27 26.26
CA PRO A 194 -13.30 11.23 24.80
C PRO A 194 -12.32 12.17 24.09
N ASP A 195 -11.85 13.23 24.75
CA ASP A 195 -10.84 14.13 24.20
C ASP A 195 -9.49 13.40 23.98
N LEU A 196 -9.10 12.48 24.88
CA LEU A 196 -7.94 11.59 24.71
C LEU A 196 -8.16 10.52 23.63
N ALA A 197 -9.41 10.07 23.44
CA ALA A 197 -9.79 9.11 22.40
C ALA A 197 -9.85 9.74 20.99
N SER A 198 -10.25 11.02 20.92
CA SER A 198 -10.24 11.81 19.69
C SER A 198 -8.80 12.10 19.26
N ASP A 199 -7.92 12.48 20.19
CA ASP A 199 -6.52 12.75 19.88
C ASP A 199 -5.77 11.48 19.47
N ALA A 200 -5.93 10.33 20.15
CA ALA A 200 -5.19 9.12 19.78
C ALA A 200 -5.61 8.54 18.42
N THR A 201 -6.91 8.57 18.09
CA THR A 201 -7.43 8.05 16.81
C THR A 201 -7.18 9.02 15.67
N VAL A 202 -7.34 10.33 15.90
CA VAL A 202 -6.98 11.38 14.94
C VAL A 202 -5.46 11.39 14.73
N LEU A 203 -4.62 11.29 15.76
CA LEU A 203 -3.15 11.22 15.60
C LEU A 203 -2.69 9.93 14.91
N ALA A 204 -3.39 8.80 15.08
CA ALA A 204 -3.02 7.53 14.45
C ALA A 204 -3.21 7.55 12.92
N PHE A 205 -4.18 8.32 12.41
CA PHE A 205 -4.53 8.36 10.99
C PHE A 205 -4.38 9.74 10.32
N THR A 206 -3.99 10.77 11.09
CA THR A 206 -3.76 12.12 10.59
C THR A 206 -2.34 12.61 10.90
N LYS A 207 -1.79 13.44 10.01
CA LYS A 207 -0.53 14.17 10.23
C LYS A 207 -0.81 15.65 10.15
N GLN A 208 -0.08 16.46 10.93
CA GLN A 208 -0.21 17.91 10.84
C GLN A 208 0.35 18.42 9.51
N CYS A 209 -0.31 19.44 8.96
CA CYS A 209 0.23 20.15 7.81
C CYS A 209 1.63 20.72 8.15
N PRO A 210 2.66 20.48 7.32
CA PRO A 210 4.02 20.97 7.57
C PRO A 210 4.15 22.49 7.45
N ASN A 211 3.12 23.18 6.93
CA ASN A 211 3.07 24.64 6.97
C ASN A 211 2.81 25.09 8.42
N GLN A 212 3.81 25.75 9.00
CA GLN A 212 3.82 26.23 10.39
C GLN A 212 2.66 27.18 10.72
N ALA A 213 2.18 27.95 9.74
CA ALA A 213 1.04 28.85 9.91
C ALA A 213 -0.33 28.12 9.86
N CYS A 214 -0.37 26.90 9.28
CA CYS A 214 -1.61 26.14 9.10
C CYS A 214 -1.77 25.06 10.17
N ARG A 215 -0.80 24.12 10.26
CA ARG A 215 -0.78 22.95 11.17
C ARG A 215 -2.07 22.13 11.29
N THR A 216 -3.06 22.35 10.42
CA THR A 216 -4.33 21.61 10.39
C THR A 216 -4.06 20.11 10.27
N PRO A 217 -4.72 19.26 11.08
CA PRO A 217 -4.63 17.80 10.96
C PRO A 217 -5.17 17.35 9.61
N ILE A 218 -4.37 16.60 8.86
CA ILE A 218 -4.71 16.06 7.54
C ILE A 218 -4.77 14.55 7.65
N MET A 219 -5.90 13.96 7.30
CA MET A 219 -6.04 12.51 7.19
C MET A 219 -5.54 12.04 5.83
N LYS A 220 -4.82 10.92 5.78
CA LYS A 220 -4.55 10.25 4.51
C LYS A 220 -5.72 9.34 4.16
N PHE A 221 -6.56 9.78 3.24
CA PHE A 221 -7.33 8.87 2.41
C PHE A 221 -6.36 8.21 1.43
N GLU A 222 -6.33 6.87 1.34
CA GLU A 222 -5.27 6.13 0.64
C GLU A 222 -4.92 6.63 -0.77
N GLY A 223 -3.72 6.25 -1.23
CA GLY A 223 -3.19 6.62 -2.52
C GLY A 223 -1.75 7.11 -2.40
N CYS A 224 -1.37 7.98 -3.33
CA CYS A 224 -0.03 8.55 -3.43
C CYS A 224 0.43 9.19 -2.11
N ASP A 225 1.73 9.08 -1.82
CA ASP A 225 2.35 9.81 -0.70
C ASP A 225 2.57 11.31 -1.00
N VAL A 226 2.21 11.79 -2.19
CA VAL A 226 2.01 13.23 -2.41
C VAL A 226 0.65 13.58 -1.86
N MET A 227 0.63 14.45 -0.86
CA MET A 227 -0.57 14.89 -0.16
C MET A 227 -0.74 16.40 -0.34
N ALA A 228 -1.97 16.87 -0.26
CA ALA A 228 -2.30 18.29 -0.22
C ALA A 228 -3.03 18.62 1.09
N CYS A 229 -2.74 19.79 1.68
CA CYS A 229 -3.47 20.28 2.84
C CYS A 229 -4.90 20.69 2.42
N CYS A 230 -5.86 19.78 2.60
CA CYS A 230 -7.29 19.97 2.37
C CYS A 230 -8.14 18.95 3.15
N ARG A 231 -9.47 19.06 3.08
CA ARG A 231 -10.42 18.14 3.74
C ARG A 231 -10.20 16.66 3.38
N TYR A 232 -9.79 16.36 2.16
CA TYR A 232 -9.68 14.98 1.64
C TYR A 232 -8.23 14.47 1.54
N GLY A 233 -7.23 15.32 1.75
CA GLY A 233 -5.80 14.95 1.74
C GLY A 233 -5.20 14.55 0.38
N THR A 234 -5.97 14.40 -0.70
CA THR A 234 -5.46 13.78 -1.94
C THR A 234 -4.68 14.76 -2.85
N HIS A 235 -3.68 14.26 -3.60
CA HIS A 235 -2.92 15.08 -4.57
C HIS A 235 -3.76 15.57 -5.77
N ALA A 236 -4.89 14.93 -6.05
CA ALA A 236 -5.78 15.28 -7.15
C ALA A 236 -6.77 16.42 -6.80
N CYS A 237 -6.81 16.87 -5.54
CA CYS A 237 -7.64 18.00 -5.11
C CYS A 237 -7.02 19.34 -5.56
N SER A 238 -7.02 19.62 -6.86
CA SER A 238 -6.55 20.90 -7.40
C SER A 238 -7.38 21.31 -8.61
N ASP A 239 -7.79 22.58 -8.64
CA ASP A 239 -8.32 23.21 -9.84
C ASP A 239 -7.21 23.39 -10.90
N SER A 240 -7.58 23.87 -12.09
CA SER A 240 -6.64 24.17 -13.19
C SER A 240 -5.56 25.21 -12.85
N LYS A 241 -5.63 25.83 -11.66
CA LYS A 241 -4.65 26.79 -11.13
C LYS A 241 -3.79 26.20 -10.00
N GLY A 242 -3.98 24.92 -9.67
CA GLY A 242 -3.24 24.21 -8.62
C GLY A 242 -3.72 24.52 -7.20
N LYS A 243 -4.90 25.15 -7.03
CA LYS A 243 -5.50 25.43 -5.72
C LYS A 243 -6.54 24.37 -5.39
N CYS A 244 -6.52 23.89 -4.15
CA CYS A 244 -7.59 23.04 -3.66
C CYS A 244 -8.85 23.90 -3.43
N ASP A 245 -9.86 23.68 -4.25
CA ASP A 245 -11.19 24.33 -4.21
C ASP A 245 -12.10 23.81 -3.08
N HIS A 246 -11.72 22.72 -2.42
CA HIS A 246 -12.43 22.16 -1.26
C HIS A 246 -12.01 22.81 0.09
N GLY A 247 -11.27 23.92 0.03
CA GLY A 247 -10.74 24.63 1.19
C GLY A 247 -11.63 25.76 1.67
N GLY A 248 -12.53 25.47 2.63
CA GLY A 248 -12.95 26.50 3.59
C GLY A 248 -11.73 27.14 4.29
N LYS A 249 -11.93 28.19 5.09
CA LYS A 249 -10.87 29.03 5.72
C LYS A 249 -9.78 28.29 6.55
N ASN A 250 -9.85 26.97 6.73
CA ASN A 250 -9.00 26.18 7.64
C ASN A 250 -7.89 25.37 6.94
N TYR A 251 -7.69 25.46 5.61
CA TYR A 251 -6.70 24.67 4.88
C TYR A 251 -5.82 25.53 3.96
N CYS A 252 -4.50 25.31 3.94
CA CYS A 252 -3.56 26.15 3.20
C CYS A 252 -3.21 25.64 1.78
N GLY A 253 -3.63 24.43 1.39
CA GLY A 253 -3.35 23.86 0.07
C GLY A 253 -1.90 23.44 -0.18
N GLN A 254 -0.99 23.58 0.78
CA GLN A 254 0.41 23.16 0.64
C GLN A 254 0.49 21.67 0.30
N ARG A 255 1.28 21.33 -0.73
CA ARG A 255 1.62 19.95 -1.06
C ARG A 255 2.84 19.48 -0.27
N PHE A 256 2.83 18.23 0.15
CA PHE A 256 3.88 17.65 0.96
C PHE A 256 3.95 16.12 0.79
N CYS A 257 5.10 15.56 1.14
CA CYS A 257 5.28 14.12 1.21
C CYS A 257 4.68 13.59 2.51
N TRP A 258 3.75 12.63 2.42
CA TRP A 258 3.15 12.02 3.60
C TRP A 258 4.20 11.36 4.50
N LYS A 259 5.24 10.74 3.93
CA LYS A 259 6.25 9.97 4.68
C LYS A 259 7.14 10.87 5.54
N CYS A 260 7.77 11.87 4.93
CA CYS A 260 8.77 12.71 5.61
C CYS A 260 8.26 14.12 5.97
N LEU A 261 7.02 14.46 5.61
CA LEU A 261 6.44 15.81 5.74
C LEU A 261 7.21 16.90 4.97
N GLY A 262 8.12 16.50 4.09
CA GLY A 262 8.87 17.39 3.21
C GLY A 262 7.95 18.16 2.27
N LYS A 263 8.22 19.44 2.10
CA LYS A 263 7.47 20.33 1.21
C LYS A 263 7.59 19.84 -0.24
N ILE A 264 6.50 19.91 -1.01
CA ILE A 264 6.51 19.66 -2.44
C ILE A 264 6.05 20.93 -3.15
N ASP A 265 6.93 21.49 -3.97
CA ASP A 265 6.64 22.64 -4.83
C ASP A 265 6.27 22.15 -6.24
N VAL A 266 5.40 22.90 -6.91
CA VAL A 266 4.86 22.53 -8.22
C VAL A 266 5.26 23.62 -9.20
N ASP A 267 6.06 23.27 -10.20
CA ASP A 267 6.34 24.20 -11.30
C ASP A 267 5.23 24.10 -12.35
N LYS A 268 4.45 25.19 -12.47
CA LYS A 268 3.28 25.27 -13.34
C LYS A 268 3.64 25.23 -14.84
N LYS A 269 4.90 25.49 -15.22
CA LYS A 269 5.30 25.53 -16.64
C LYS A 269 5.71 24.17 -17.19
N ALA A 270 6.17 23.25 -16.33
CA ALA A 270 6.70 21.95 -16.73
C ALA A 270 5.86 20.77 -16.23
N GLY A 271 4.90 20.99 -15.32
CA GLY A 271 4.21 19.89 -14.64
C GLY A 271 5.12 19.08 -13.73
N SER A 272 6.33 19.58 -13.43
CA SER A 272 7.31 18.93 -12.57
C SER A 272 7.03 19.23 -11.10
N TYR A 273 7.24 18.22 -10.27
CA TYR A 273 7.08 18.29 -8.82
C TYR A 273 8.47 18.33 -8.20
N VAL A 274 8.84 19.46 -7.62
CA VAL A 274 10.10 19.58 -6.88
C VAL A 274 9.85 19.13 -5.45
N ARG A 275 10.45 18.01 -5.06
CA ARG A 275 10.31 17.44 -3.71
C ARG A 275 11.47 17.89 -2.85
N HIS A 276 11.17 18.31 -1.63
CA HIS A 276 12.15 18.65 -0.60
C HIS A 276 12.12 17.59 0.52
N CYS A 277 12.21 16.31 0.12
CA CYS A 277 12.26 15.21 1.07
C CYS A 277 13.62 15.16 1.78
N ASN A 278 13.63 14.84 3.07
CA ASN A 278 14.87 14.61 3.81
C ASN A 278 15.62 13.38 3.27
N GLN A 279 16.93 13.28 3.52
CA GLN A 279 17.78 12.18 3.01
C GLN A 279 17.33 10.79 3.49
N ASN A 280 16.61 10.72 4.61
CA ASN A 280 16.11 9.47 5.19
C ASN A 280 14.72 9.07 4.66
N CYS A 281 14.17 9.83 3.70
CA CYS A 281 12.90 9.53 3.06
C CYS A 281 13.11 8.57 1.88
N GLU A 282 12.26 7.55 1.74
CA GLU A 282 12.28 6.64 0.59
C GLU A 282 12.13 7.36 -0.77
N TYR A 283 11.59 8.58 -0.78
CA TYR A 283 11.43 9.42 -1.96
C TYR A 283 12.51 10.50 -2.12
N ALA A 284 13.55 10.51 -1.28
CA ALA A 284 14.63 11.50 -1.35
C ALA A 284 15.39 11.48 -2.68
N THR A 285 15.47 10.32 -3.32
CA THR A 285 16.10 10.12 -4.63
C THR A 285 15.29 10.74 -5.78
N LEU A 286 14.02 11.09 -5.54
CA LEU A 286 13.11 11.71 -6.50
C LEU A 286 13.04 13.25 -6.33
N ASN A 287 14.02 13.87 -5.68
CA ASN A 287 14.10 15.32 -5.50
C ASN A 287 14.49 16.09 -6.80
N HIS A 288 14.55 15.41 -7.94
CA HIS A 288 14.95 15.94 -9.25
C HIS A 288 13.77 16.18 -10.18
#